data_AF-A0A1C4FYM2-F1
#
_entry.id   AF-A0A1C4FYM2-F1
#
_cell.length_a   1.000
_cell.length_b   1.000
_cell.length_c   1.000
_cell.angle_alpha   90.00
_cell.angle_beta   90.00
_cell.angle_gamma   90.00
#
_symmetry.space_group_name_H-M   'P 1'
#
loop_
_entity.id
_entity.type
_entity.pdbx_description
1 polymer ?
#
loop_
_entity_poly.entity_id
_entity_poly.type
_entity_poly.pdbx_seq_one_letter_code
_entity_poly.pdbx_strand_id
1 'polypeptide(L)' 'MYWRKNDKPVEEPEAIAVWECEADDCLGWMRKNFSLEDKPQCPLCKGDMKSSERLLQKL' A
#
# COMPACT_ATOMS: atom_id res chain seq x y z
N MET A 1 29.77 -2.37 -29.99
CA MET A 1 28.47 -2.66 -29.33
C MET A 1 28.62 -2.39 -27.85
N TYR A 2 28.14 -1.24 -27.36
CA TYR A 2 28.13 -0.94 -25.92
C TYR A 2 26.76 -1.31 -25.36
N TRP A 3 26.68 -2.50 -24.77
CA TRP A 3 25.55 -2.95 -23.98
C TRP A 3 25.66 -2.28 -22.60
N ARG A 4 24.90 -1.21 -22.36
CA ARG A 4 24.75 -0.67 -21.02
C ARG A 4 23.92 -1.67 -20.21
N LYS A 5 24.58 -2.42 -19.32
CA LYS A 5 23.88 -3.16 -18.27
C LYS A 5 23.18 -2.14 -17.40
N ASN A 6 21.87 -2.28 -17.27
CA ASN A 6 21.06 -1.41 -16.42
C ASN A 6 21.16 -1.99 -15.00
N ASP A 7 22.31 -1.81 -14.34
CA ASP A 7 22.55 -2.18 -12.94
C ASP A 7 21.83 -1.20 -12.00
N LYS A 8 20.54 -0.97 -12.22
CA LYS A 8 19.72 -0.27 -11.22
C LYS A 8 19.59 -1.21 -10.03
N PRO A 9 19.99 -0.80 -8.81
CA PRO A 9 19.63 -1.53 -7.61
C PRO A 9 18.11 -1.70 -7.62
N VAL A 10 17.64 -2.94 -7.60
CA VAL A 10 16.23 -3.21 -7.34
C VAL A 10 16.02 -2.74 -5.90
N GLU A 11 15.39 -1.58 -5.73
CA GLU A 11 15.04 -1.13 -4.39
C GLU A 11 14.17 -2.19 -3.73
N GLU A 12 14.62 -2.66 -2.57
CA GLU A 12 13.91 -3.67 -1.81
C GLU A 12 12.54 -3.10 -1.42
N PRO A 13 11.44 -3.84 -1.68
CA PRO A 13 10.12 -3.36 -1.33
C PRO A 13 10.01 -3.21 0.20
N GLU A 14 9.51 -2.06 0.64
CA GLU A 14 9.38 -1.76 2.07
C GLU A 14 8.01 -2.23 2.57
N ALA A 15 7.98 -2.86 3.74
CA ALA A 15 6.73 -3.21 4.42
C ALA A 15 6.09 -1.94 5.00
N ILE A 16 4.98 -1.51 4.40
CA ILE A 16 4.24 -0.33 4.80
C ILE A 16 2.92 -0.77 5.43
N ALA A 17 2.65 -0.26 6.63
CA ALA A 17 1.36 -0.43 7.28
C ALA A 17 0.27 0.28 6.46
N VAL A 18 -0.77 -0.48 6.12
CA VAL A 18 -1.92 -0.04 5.32
C VAL A 18 -3.23 -0.40 6.01
N TRP A 19 -4.28 0.34 5.68
CA TRP A 19 -5.66 0.01 5.92
C TRP A 19 -6.19 -0.70 4.68
N GLU A 20 -6.59 -1.96 4.81
CA GLU A 20 -7.21 -2.73 3.74
C GLU A 20 -8.72 -2.79 4.01
N CYS A 21 -9.54 -2.54 3.00
CA CYS A 21 -10.99 -2.67 3.18
C CYS A 21 -11.37 -4.14 3.39
N GLU A 22 -12.33 -4.38 4.29
CA GLU A 22 -12.84 -5.74 4.55
C GLU A 22 -13.91 -6.18 3.54
N ALA A 23 -14.48 -5.23 2.78
CA ALA A 23 -15.50 -5.55 1.79
C ALA A 23 -14.91 -6.26 0.56
N ASP A 24 -15.45 -7.44 0.22
CA ASP A 24 -15.04 -8.21 -0.97
C ASP A 24 -15.21 -7.45 -2.29
N ASP A 25 -16.22 -6.57 -2.36
CA ASP A 25 -16.49 -5.70 -3.53
C ASP A 25 -15.55 -4.47 -3.59
N CYS A 26 -14.66 -4.29 -2.61
CA CYS A 26 -13.81 -3.11 -2.51
C CYS A 26 -12.34 -3.47 -2.27
N LEU A 27 -11.54 -3.40 -3.33
CA LEU A 27 -10.08 -3.57 -3.29
C LEU A 27 -9.33 -2.32 -2.79
N GLY A 28 -10.06 -1.41 -2.13
CA GLY A 28 -9.53 -0.17 -1.60
C GLY A 28 -8.56 -0.42 -0.44
N TRP A 29 -7.37 0.13 -0.53
CA TRP A 29 -6.46 0.22 0.59
C TRP A 29 -5.87 1.62 0.68
N MET A 30 -5.50 2.03 1.89
CA MET A 30 -4.87 3.31 2.16
C MET A 30 -3.64 3.11 3.04
N ARG A 31 -2.64 3.96 2.94
CA ARG A 31 -1.50 3.93 3.87
C ARG A 31 -1.94 4.36 5.27
N LYS A 32 -1.51 3.64 6.30
CA LYS A 32 -1.85 3.93 7.71
C LYS A 32 -1.37 5.32 8.14
N ASN A 33 -0.23 5.77 7.61
CA ASN A 33 0.34 7.11 7.83
C ASN A 33 -0.55 8.28 7.36
N PHE A 34 -1.55 8.03 6.52
CA PHE A 34 -2.47 9.08 6.03
C PHE A 34 -3.79 9.10 6.78
N SER A 35 -4.00 8.15 7.70
CA SER A 35 -5.17 8.15 8.57
C SER A 35 -4.82 8.85 9.88
N LEU A 36 -5.61 9.86 10.23
CA LEU A 36 -5.55 10.52 11.54
C LEU A 36 -6.43 9.81 12.57
N GLU A 37 -7.27 8.87 12.13
CA GLU A 37 -8.24 8.14 12.95
C GLU A 37 -7.72 6.72 13.26
N ASP A 38 -8.05 6.22 14.45
CA ASP A 38 -7.59 4.89 14.89
C ASP A 38 -8.18 3.75 14.03
N LYS A 39 -9.35 3.99 13.42
CA LYS A 39 -10.03 3.10 12.46
C LYS A 39 -10.73 3.94 11.38
N PRO A 40 -10.08 4.21 10.24
CA PRO A 40 -10.73 4.92 9.16
C PRO A 40 -11.78 4.05 8.48
N GLN A 41 -12.83 4.68 7.98
CA GLN A 41 -13.73 4.07 7.02
C GLN A 41 -13.15 4.19 5.61
N CYS A 42 -13.42 3.19 4.78
CA CYS A 42 -12.98 3.17 3.39
C CYS A 42 -13.60 4.36 2.63
N PRO A 43 -12.82 5.22 1.95
CA PRO A 43 -13.39 6.36 1.22
C PRO A 43 -14.20 5.95 -0.02
N LEU A 44 -14.04 4.70 -0.49
CA LEU A 44 -14.73 4.18 -1.68
C LEU A 44 -16.11 3.62 -1.35
N CYS A 45 -16.18 2.75 -0.34
CA CYS A 45 -17.42 2.03 0.02
C CYS A 45 -17.98 2.40 1.39
N LYS A 46 -17.26 3.23 2.17
CA LYS A 46 -17.56 3.58 3.58
C LYS A 46 -17.62 2.38 4.53
N GLY A 47 -17.13 1.23 4.09
CA GLY A 47 -17.02 0.03 4.92
C GLY A 47 -15.84 0.12 5.90
N ASP A 48 -15.82 -0.83 6.82
CA ASP A 48 -14.73 -0.99 7.77
C ASP A 48 -13.41 -1.36 7.07
N MET A 49 -12.32 -0.86 7.64
CA MET A 49 -10.97 -1.19 7.21
C MET A 49 -10.22 -1.90 8.33
N LYS A 50 -9.42 -2.90 7.95
CA LYS A 50 -8.52 -3.64 8.83
C LYS A 50 -7.08 -3.19 8.63
N SER A 51 -6.29 -3.18 9.70
CA SER A 51 -4.85 -2.88 9.59
C SER A 51 -4.13 -4.09 9.02
N SER A 52 -3.44 -3.90 7.91
CA SER A 52 -2.62 -4.91 7.23
C SER A 52 -1.27 -4.30 6.84
N GLU A 53 -0.35 -5.11 6.34
CA GLU A 53 0.97 -4.67 5.88
C GLU A 53 1.14 -5.05 4.42
N ARG A 54 1.60 -4.10 3.59
CA ARG A 54 1.87 -4.35 2.17
C ARG A 54 3.28 -3.95 1.81
N LEU A 55 3.93 -4.82 1.05
CA LEU A 55 5.23 -4.56 0.44
C LEU A 55 5.03 -3.63 -0.74
N LEU A 56 5.50 -2.39 -0.62
CA LEU A 56 5.41 -1.39 -1.68
C LEU A 56 6.82 -0.99 -2.09
N GLN A 57 7.03 -0.86 -3.40
CA GLN A 57 8.27 -0.31 -3.92
C GLN A 57 8.32 1.19 -3.63
N LYS A 58 9.48 1.66 -3.17
CA LYS A 58 9.80 3.08 -3.15
C LYS A 58 9.88 3.56 -4.61
N LEU A 59 9.37 4.76 -4.86
CA LEU A 59 9.40 5.43 -6.17
C LEU A 59 10.57 6.40 -6.22
#